data_AF-A0A0E3P7Y7-F1
#
_entry.id   AF-A0A0E3P7Y7-F1
#
_cell.length_a   1.000
_cell.length_b   1.000
_cell.length_c   1.000
_cell.angle_alpha   90.00
_cell.angle_beta   90.00
_cell.angle_gamma   90.00
#
_symmetry.space_group_name_H-M   'P 1'
#
loop_
_entity.id
_entity.type
_entity.pdbx_description
1 polymer ?
#
loop_
_entity_poly.entity_id
_entity_poly.type
_entity_poly.pdbx_seq_one_letter_code
_entity_poly.pdbx_strand_id
1 'polypeptide(L)'
;MSSPAAGEDPEKILDKPWDHSPITVYIDDSNTPLHYSTTYYEQIEKALEYWENGGNGNLDYSPVFEVIDSEDADIRIKWVENLETVEEAPSGVAGYAKPSISGDHFEEVDIVLEVGNYQGRGWRQYSDATMFTIAKHELGHALGLGHSNDRGDIMYPEYELRDNVNPLLLSKYGPILRVAGLVALVVLLFLGISWQYSRRKRKKLEDKYFK
;
A
#
# COMPACT_ATOMS: atom_id res chain seq x y z
N MET A 1 -18.13 -20.13 25.46
CA MET A 1 -16.72 -19.75 25.25
C MET A 1 -16.38 -20.23 23.86
N SER A 2 -16.47 -19.33 22.87
CA SER A 2 -16.23 -19.67 21.46
C SER A 2 -14.76 -19.44 21.16
N SER A 3 -14.09 -20.46 20.61
CA SER A 3 -12.72 -20.40 20.13
C SER A 3 -12.55 -19.31 19.06
N PRO A 4 -11.39 -18.65 18.96
CA PRO A 4 -11.09 -17.80 17.82
C PRO A 4 -10.90 -18.68 16.59
N ALA A 5 -11.58 -18.34 15.49
CA ALA A 5 -11.38 -18.97 14.20
C ALA A 5 -9.93 -18.73 13.74
N ALA A 6 -9.28 -19.79 13.30
CA ALA A 6 -8.01 -19.71 12.59
C ALA A 6 -8.22 -18.83 11.34
N GLY A 7 -7.22 -17.99 11.01
CA GLY A 7 -7.25 -17.19 9.79
C GLY A 7 -7.39 -18.11 8.58
N GLU A 8 -8.33 -17.78 7.70
CA GLU A 8 -8.57 -18.53 6.47
C GLU A 8 -7.49 -18.17 5.43
N ASP A 9 -6.96 -19.18 4.74
CA ASP A 9 -6.01 -19.04 3.62
C ASP A 9 -6.58 -18.11 2.53
N PRO A 10 -5.73 -17.45 1.72
CA PRO A 10 -6.20 -16.63 0.60
C PRO A 10 -7.10 -17.42 -0.36
N GLU A 11 -8.15 -16.76 -0.85
CA GLU A 11 -9.01 -17.31 -1.90
C GLU A 11 -8.15 -17.59 -3.14
N LYS A 12 -8.10 -18.83 -3.65
CA LYS A 12 -7.30 -19.15 -4.86
C LYS A 12 -8.12 -18.86 -6.12
N ILE A 13 -7.53 -18.13 -7.07
CA ILE A 13 -8.10 -17.87 -8.40
C ILE A 13 -7.99 -19.14 -9.25
N LEU A 14 -6.80 -19.74 -9.30
CA LEU A 14 -6.51 -21.05 -9.91
C LEU A 14 -5.36 -21.72 -9.14
N ASP A 15 -5.45 -23.03 -8.88
CA ASP A 15 -4.41 -23.75 -8.13
C ASP A 15 -3.07 -23.84 -8.90
N LYS A 16 -3.15 -23.94 -10.24
CA LYS A 16 -2.02 -24.00 -11.17
C LYS A 16 -2.35 -23.24 -12.44
N PRO A 17 -2.17 -21.91 -12.46
CA PRO A 17 -2.57 -21.09 -13.59
C PRO A 17 -1.67 -21.28 -14.82
N TRP A 18 -0.43 -21.73 -14.66
CA TRP A 18 0.50 -21.94 -15.76
C TRP A 18 0.72 -23.43 -16.03
N ASP A 19 0.69 -23.82 -17.30
CA ASP A 19 0.86 -25.21 -17.76
C ASP A 19 2.32 -25.57 -18.13
N HIS A 20 3.21 -24.58 -18.06
CA HIS A 20 4.61 -24.71 -18.41
C HIS A 20 5.54 -24.03 -17.38
N SER A 21 6.84 -24.27 -17.56
CA SER A 21 7.92 -23.66 -16.78
C SER A 21 9.19 -23.63 -17.64
N PRO A 22 10.00 -22.56 -17.58
CA PRO A 22 9.81 -21.33 -16.78
C PRO A 22 8.64 -20.46 -17.28
N ILE A 23 8.11 -19.62 -16.40
CA ILE A 23 7.15 -18.57 -16.74
C ILE A 23 7.98 -17.36 -17.19
N THR A 24 7.78 -16.90 -18.42
CA THR A 24 8.53 -15.78 -18.97
C THR A 24 7.98 -14.45 -18.49
N VAL A 25 8.87 -13.50 -18.18
CA VAL A 25 8.51 -12.18 -17.66
C VAL A 25 9.17 -11.10 -18.49
N TYR A 26 8.38 -10.16 -18.99
CA TYR A 26 8.86 -8.94 -19.62
C TYR A 26 8.61 -7.74 -18.71
N ILE A 27 9.66 -6.95 -18.50
CA ILE A 27 9.61 -5.72 -17.70
C ILE A 27 9.85 -4.56 -18.65
N ASP A 28 8.81 -3.77 -18.94
CA ASP A 28 8.89 -2.65 -19.88
C ASP A 28 9.62 -1.46 -19.25
N ASP A 29 10.95 -1.47 -19.31
CA ASP A 29 11.80 -0.34 -18.91
C ASP A 29 12.08 0.64 -20.07
N SER A 30 11.54 0.33 -21.26
CA SER A 30 11.72 1.10 -22.48
C SER A 30 10.67 2.21 -22.64
N ASN A 31 9.44 1.97 -22.20
CA ASN A 31 8.31 2.90 -22.28
C ASN A 31 7.83 3.26 -20.88
N THR A 32 8.58 4.16 -20.23
CA THR A 32 8.39 4.50 -18.82
C THR A 32 7.77 5.89 -18.62
N PRO A 33 6.94 6.07 -17.57
CA PRO A 33 6.36 7.36 -17.22
C PRO A 33 7.41 8.36 -16.69
N LEU A 34 7.07 9.64 -16.66
CA LEU A 34 7.98 10.76 -16.34
C LEU A 34 8.75 10.58 -15.02
N HIS A 35 8.09 10.05 -14.00
CA HIS A 35 8.64 9.85 -12.67
C HIS A 35 8.91 8.37 -12.36
N TYR A 36 9.14 7.56 -13.38
CA TYR A 36 9.68 6.23 -13.19
C TYR A 36 11.05 6.27 -12.48
N SER A 37 11.30 5.32 -11.59
CA SER A 37 12.63 5.10 -11.01
C SER A 37 13.25 3.85 -11.62
N THR A 38 14.48 3.97 -12.13
CA THR A 38 15.21 2.81 -12.67
C THR A 38 15.52 1.74 -11.61
N THR A 39 15.43 2.08 -10.32
CA THR A 39 15.57 1.12 -9.21
C THR A 39 14.40 0.13 -9.10
N TYR A 40 13.27 0.40 -9.76
CA TYR A 40 12.09 -0.46 -9.70
C TYR A 40 12.29 -1.78 -10.43
N TYR A 41 13.10 -1.81 -11.48
CA TYR A 41 13.48 -3.04 -12.17
C TYR A 41 14.02 -4.09 -11.18
N GLU A 42 14.98 -3.69 -10.35
CA GLU A 42 15.56 -4.55 -9.30
C GLU A 42 14.52 -4.99 -8.25
N GLN A 43 13.48 -4.18 -8.02
CA GLN A 43 12.41 -4.57 -7.09
C GLN A 43 11.50 -5.65 -7.68
N ILE A 44 11.30 -5.66 -9.00
CA ILE A 44 10.59 -6.74 -9.69
C ILE A 44 11.40 -8.03 -9.61
N GLU A 45 12.70 -7.99 -9.91
CA GLU A 45 13.57 -9.17 -9.80
C GLU A 45 13.54 -9.78 -8.40
N LYS A 46 13.62 -8.94 -7.35
CA LYS A 46 13.47 -9.41 -5.96
C LYS A 46 12.10 -9.99 -5.66
N ALA A 47 11.04 -9.47 -6.28
CA ALA A 47 9.69 -9.98 -6.08
C ALA A 47 9.49 -11.34 -6.78
N LEU A 48 10.09 -11.55 -7.95
CA LEU A 48 10.18 -12.85 -8.61
C LEU A 48 10.93 -13.84 -7.72
N GLU A 49 12.13 -13.47 -7.24
CA GLU A 49 12.94 -14.31 -6.34
C GLU A 49 12.18 -14.68 -5.05
N TYR A 50 11.40 -13.75 -4.49
CA TYR A 50 10.54 -14.04 -3.33
C TYR A 50 9.57 -15.19 -3.60
N TRP A 51 8.92 -15.19 -4.77
CA TRP A 51 7.96 -16.24 -5.14
C TRP A 51 8.64 -17.56 -5.51
N GLU A 52 9.81 -17.54 -6.16
CA GLU A 52 10.61 -18.75 -6.40
C GLU A 52 11.06 -19.41 -5.09
N ASN A 53 11.33 -18.60 -4.05
CA ASN A 53 11.71 -19.07 -2.72
C ASN A 53 10.53 -19.45 -1.81
N GLY A 54 9.35 -19.71 -2.39
CA GLY A 54 8.17 -20.20 -1.69
C GLY A 54 7.17 -19.13 -1.28
N GLY A 55 7.45 -17.85 -1.54
CA GLY A 55 6.50 -16.75 -1.39
C GLY A 55 5.88 -16.64 0.00
N ASN A 56 4.55 -16.59 0.05
CA ASN A 56 3.78 -16.61 1.29
C ASN A 56 3.44 -18.03 1.78
N GLY A 57 3.91 -19.07 1.08
CA GLY A 57 3.66 -20.47 1.41
C GLY A 57 2.32 -21.04 0.93
N ASN A 58 1.52 -20.26 0.19
CA ASN A 58 0.16 -20.65 -0.22
C ASN A 58 0.05 -21.18 -1.66
N LEU A 59 1.16 -21.26 -2.40
CA LEU A 59 1.20 -21.85 -3.74
C LEU A 59 1.31 -23.38 -3.67
N ASP A 60 0.55 -24.10 -4.51
CA ASP A 60 0.63 -25.56 -4.63
C ASP A 60 1.74 -26.03 -5.58
N TYR A 61 2.55 -25.10 -6.08
CA TYR A 61 3.66 -25.33 -6.98
C TYR A 61 4.78 -24.33 -6.69
N SER A 62 5.99 -24.64 -7.19
CA SER A 62 7.14 -23.74 -7.10
C SER A 62 7.33 -23.07 -8.46
N PRO A 63 7.03 -21.77 -8.60
CA PRO A 63 7.27 -21.07 -9.86
C PRO A 63 8.77 -20.96 -10.14
N VAL A 64 9.10 -20.88 -11.42
CA VAL A 64 10.44 -20.54 -11.93
C VAL A 64 10.22 -19.49 -13.00
N PHE A 65 10.95 -18.38 -12.93
CA PHE A 65 10.81 -17.28 -13.87
C PHE A 65 12.02 -17.16 -14.80
N GLU A 66 11.76 -16.68 -16.01
CA GLU A 66 12.79 -16.27 -16.96
C GLU A 66 12.47 -14.86 -17.44
N VAL A 67 13.32 -13.89 -17.08
CA VAL A 67 13.16 -12.53 -17.59
C VAL A 67 13.66 -12.47 -19.04
N ILE A 68 12.80 -12.04 -19.95
CA ILE A 68 13.09 -11.91 -21.39
C ILE A 68 12.77 -10.49 -21.88
N ASP A 69 13.44 -10.07 -22.96
CA ASP A 69 13.18 -8.79 -23.64
C ASP A 69 12.24 -9.02 -24.83
N SER A 70 10.97 -9.35 -24.54
CA SER A 70 9.95 -9.62 -25.56
C SER A 70 8.53 -9.39 -25.01
N GLU A 71 7.70 -8.68 -25.76
CA GLU A 71 6.28 -8.51 -25.45
C GLU A 71 5.45 -9.82 -25.58
N ASP A 72 6.03 -10.88 -26.15
CA ASP A 72 5.41 -12.21 -26.22
C ASP A 72 5.56 -13.01 -24.91
N ALA A 73 6.06 -12.39 -23.84
CA ALA A 73 6.22 -13.02 -22.52
C ALA A 73 4.87 -13.31 -21.84
N ASP A 74 4.85 -14.35 -20.99
CA ASP A 74 3.67 -14.79 -20.24
C ASP A 74 3.16 -13.70 -19.28
N ILE A 75 4.08 -13.06 -18.55
CA ILE A 75 3.77 -11.93 -17.66
C ILE A 75 4.42 -10.67 -18.22
N ARG A 76 3.63 -9.62 -18.45
CA ARG A 76 4.12 -8.31 -18.86
C ARG A 76 3.91 -7.27 -17.77
N ILE A 77 4.97 -6.55 -17.43
CA ILE A 77 4.95 -5.55 -16.38
C ILE A 77 5.17 -4.18 -17.01
N LYS A 78 4.18 -3.29 -16.86
CA LYS A 78 4.23 -1.91 -17.33
C LYS A 78 3.98 -0.90 -16.21
N TRP A 79 4.37 0.34 -16.45
CA TRP A 79 4.37 1.41 -15.45
C TRP A 79 3.45 2.56 -15.85
N VAL A 80 2.77 3.15 -14.88
CA VAL A 80 1.92 4.33 -15.11
C VAL A 80 2.16 5.42 -14.06
N GLU A 81 1.98 6.68 -14.46
CA GLU A 81 1.99 7.83 -13.52
C GLU A 81 0.84 7.76 -12.53
N ASN A 82 -0.35 7.36 -13.01
CA ASN A 82 -1.56 7.31 -12.23
C ASN A 82 -2.60 6.38 -12.85
N LEU A 83 -2.93 5.31 -12.13
CA LEU A 83 -3.87 4.28 -12.59
C LEU A 83 -5.29 4.82 -12.81
N GLU A 84 -5.76 5.76 -12.00
CA GLU A 84 -7.11 6.33 -12.11
C GLU A 84 -7.30 7.07 -13.45
N THR A 85 -6.28 7.80 -13.90
CA THR A 85 -6.35 8.61 -15.13
C THR A 85 -6.01 7.85 -16.40
N VAL A 86 -5.21 6.78 -16.30
CA VAL A 86 -4.72 6.03 -17.47
C VAL A 86 -5.59 4.80 -17.76
N GLU A 87 -6.12 4.15 -16.73
CA GLU A 87 -6.76 2.83 -16.84
C GLU A 87 -8.19 2.79 -16.27
N GLU A 88 -8.78 3.94 -15.90
CA GLU A 88 -10.10 4.05 -15.22
C GLU A 88 -10.22 3.16 -13.97
N ALA A 89 -9.08 2.82 -13.36
CA ALA A 89 -9.04 1.96 -12.19
C ALA A 89 -9.77 2.61 -11.01
N PRO A 90 -10.39 1.81 -10.11
CA PRO A 90 -10.95 2.34 -8.87
C PRO A 90 -9.94 3.20 -8.11
N SER A 91 -10.41 4.27 -7.50
CA SER A 91 -9.55 5.16 -6.74
C SER A 91 -8.87 4.42 -5.60
N GLY A 92 -7.55 4.61 -5.47
CA GLY A 92 -6.76 4.03 -4.38
C GLY A 92 -5.96 2.78 -4.72
N VAL A 93 -6.10 2.23 -5.93
CA VAL A 93 -5.32 1.08 -6.39
C VAL A 93 -3.90 1.51 -6.77
N ALA A 94 -2.88 0.78 -6.29
CA ALA A 94 -1.46 1.07 -6.56
C ALA A 94 -0.83 0.13 -7.61
N GLY A 95 -1.51 -0.97 -7.93
CA GLY A 95 -1.15 -1.93 -8.96
C GLY A 95 -2.36 -2.81 -9.27
N TYR A 96 -2.35 -3.49 -10.42
CA TYR A 96 -3.26 -4.59 -10.67
C TYR A 96 -2.61 -5.64 -11.58
N ALA A 97 -3.02 -6.90 -11.42
CA ALA A 97 -2.76 -7.97 -12.38
C ALA A 97 -4.05 -8.34 -13.13
N LYS A 98 -3.96 -8.46 -14.45
CA LYS A 98 -5.07 -8.79 -15.33
C LYS A 98 -4.74 -10.04 -16.14
N PRO A 99 -5.19 -11.22 -15.71
CA PRO A 99 -5.00 -12.44 -16.47
C PRO A 99 -5.93 -12.49 -17.70
N SER A 100 -5.38 -12.95 -18.83
CA SER A 100 -6.13 -13.52 -19.94
C SER A 100 -6.22 -15.03 -19.74
N ILE A 101 -7.44 -15.56 -19.68
CA ILE A 101 -7.70 -16.95 -19.28
C ILE A 101 -8.33 -17.71 -20.45
N SER A 102 -7.81 -18.89 -20.74
CA SER A 102 -8.32 -19.78 -21.77
C SER A 102 -8.48 -21.18 -21.21
N GLY A 103 -9.73 -21.64 -21.12
CA GLY A 103 -10.03 -22.89 -20.43
C GLY A 103 -9.73 -22.80 -18.93
N ASP A 104 -8.71 -23.52 -18.48
CA ASP A 104 -8.32 -23.71 -17.09
C ASP A 104 -6.92 -23.17 -16.73
N HIS A 105 -6.29 -22.42 -17.63
CA HIS A 105 -4.97 -21.81 -17.45
C HIS A 105 -4.94 -20.36 -17.93
N PHE A 106 -3.94 -19.62 -17.48
CA PHE A 106 -3.59 -18.30 -17.98
C PHE A 106 -2.86 -18.48 -19.30
N GLU A 107 -3.27 -17.71 -20.31
CA GLU A 107 -2.47 -17.52 -21.51
C GLU A 107 -1.43 -16.42 -21.29
N GLU A 108 -1.79 -15.42 -20.48
CA GLU A 108 -1.02 -14.19 -20.33
C GLU A 108 -1.50 -13.41 -19.10
N VAL A 109 -0.62 -12.62 -18.48
CA VAL A 109 -0.98 -11.68 -17.42
C VAL A 109 -0.33 -10.32 -17.65
N ASP A 110 -1.15 -9.28 -17.77
CA ASP A 110 -0.67 -7.89 -17.72
C ASP A 110 -0.66 -7.39 -16.27
N ILE A 111 0.50 -6.98 -15.78
CA ILE A 111 0.66 -6.29 -14.50
C ILE A 111 0.93 -4.81 -14.78
N VAL A 112 0.16 -3.95 -14.12
CA VAL A 112 0.29 -2.49 -14.24
C VAL A 112 0.60 -1.91 -12.87
N LEU A 113 1.71 -1.18 -12.76
CA LEU A 113 2.19 -0.63 -11.50
C LEU A 113 2.20 0.91 -11.53
N GLU A 114 1.56 1.54 -10.54
CA GLU A 114 1.62 2.99 -10.35
C GLU A 114 3.00 3.35 -9.77
N VAL A 115 3.68 4.35 -10.33
CA VAL A 115 5.04 4.75 -9.87
C VAL A 115 5.03 5.75 -8.71
N GLY A 116 3.86 6.28 -8.37
CA GLY A 116 3.71 7.27 -7.32
C GLY A 116 2.32 7.88 -7.34
N ASN A 117 2.03 8.75 -6.38
CA ASN A 117 0.71 9.35 -6.27
C ASN A 117 0.72 10.78 -5.74
N TYR A 118 -0.41 11.46 -5.85
CA TYR A 118 -0.59 12.75 -5.21
C TYR A 118 -0.80 12.61 -3.70
N GLN A 119 0.09 13.21 -2.92
CA GLN A 119 -0.03 13.34 -1.46
C GLN A 119 -0.18 14.82 -1.09
N GLY A 120 -1.41 15.20 -0.75
CA GLY A 120 -1.76 16.60 -0.48
C GLY A 120 -1.74 17.45 -1.76
N ARG A 121 -0.71 18.30 -1.92
CA ARG A 121 -0.58 19.19 -3.10
C ARG A 121 0.57 18.80 -4.03
N GLY A 122 1.34 17.78 -3.68
CA GLY A 122 2.51 17.35 -4.44
C GLY A 122 2.37 15.91 -4.89
N TRP A 123 2.85 15.63 -6.09
CA TRP A 123 3.08 14.27 -6.55
C TRP A 123 4.29 13.69 -5.81
N ARG A 124 4.24 12.41 -5.43
CA ARG A 124 5.29 11.70 -4.73
C ARG A 124 5.50 10.32 -5.31
N GLN A 125 6.75 10.05 -5.68
CA GLN A 125 7.22 8.75 -6.13
C GLN A 125 7.14 7.71 -5.01
N TYR A 126 6.86 6.46 -5.36
CA TYR A 126 6.96 5.36 -4.41
C TYR A 126 8.41 5.04 -4.05
N SER A 127 8.62 4.60 -2.82
CA SER A 127 9.92 4.08 -2.42
C SER A 127 10.15 2.69 -3.02
N ASP A 128 11.41 2.26 -3.12
CA ASP A 128 11.76 0.89 -3.53
C ASP A 128 11.04 -0.17 -2.68
N ALA A 129 10.96 0.05 -1.36
CA ALA A 129 10.25 -0.87 -0.46
C ALA A 129 8.74 -0.94 -0.74
N THR A 130 8.14 0.18 -1.12
CA THR A 130 6.73 0.24 -1.53
C THR A 130 6.54 -0.52 -2.84
N MET A 131 7.38 -0.25 -3.84
CA MET A 131 7.30 -0.91 -5.14
C MET A 131 7.51 -2.42 -5.02
N PHE A 132 8.51 -2.85 -4.25
CA PHE A 132 8.73 -4.26 -3.94
C PHE A 132 7.50 -4.94 -3.31
N THR A 133 6.80 -4.24 -2.41
CA THR A 133 5.61 -4.78 -1.75
C THR A 133 4.44 -4.92 -2.72
N ILE A 134 4.18 -3.89 -3.54
CA ILE A 134 3.12 -3.94 -4.56
C ILE A 134 3.43 -5.03 -5.59
N ALA A 135 4.66 -5.07 -6.12
CA ALA A 135 5.07 -6.07 -7.10
C ALA A 135 4.87 -7.51 -6.60
N LYS A 136 5.20 -7.80 -5.33
CA LYS A 136 4.92 -9.12 -4.75
C LYS A 136 3.43 -9.45 -4.74
N HIS A 137 2.58 -8.49 -4.38
CA HIS A 137 1.13 -8.67 -4.36
C HIS A 137 0.59 -9.00 -5.75
N GLU A 138 0.91 -8.17 -6.76
CA GLU A 138 0.43 -8.37 -8.12
C GLU A 138 0.98 -9.65 -8.76
N LEU A 139 2.23 -10.01 -8.47
CA LEU A 139 2.80 -11.29 -8.90
C LEU A 139 2.07 -12.47 -8.24
N GLY A 140 1.59 -12.33 -7.01
CA GLY A 140 0.75 -13.36 -6.38
C GLY A 140 -0.53 -13.61 -7.17
N HIS A 141 -1.18 -12.55 -7.65
CA HIS A 141 -2.32 -12.66 -8.57
C HIS A 141 -1.94 -13.32 -9.90
N ALA A 142 -0.79 -12.97 -10.48
CA ALA A 142 -0.28 -13.63 -11.68
C ALA A 142 0.07 -15.12 -11.48
N LEU A 143 0.25 -15.55 -10.23
CA LEU A 143 0.47 -16.95 -9.83
C LEU A 143 -0.81 -17.63 -9.33
N GLY A 144 -1.97 -16.99 -9.47
CA GLY A 144 -3.28 -17.60 -9.20
C GLY A 144 -3.76 -17.45 -7.77
N LEU A 145 -3.07 -16.68 -6.93
CA LEU A 145 -3.55 -16.32 -5.59
C LEU A 145 -4.56 -15.17 -5.69
N GLY A 146 -5.64 -15.23 -4.94
CA GLY A 146 -6.52 -14.09 -4.67
C GLY A 146 -6.15 -13.41 -3.36
N HIS A 147 -7.02 -12.54 -2.87
CA HIS A 147 -6.76 -11.82 -1.62
C HIS A 147 -6.84 -12.72 -0.39
N SER A 148 -6.00 -12.39 0.60
CA SER A 148 -6.04 -12.97 1.94
C SER A 148 -6.85 -12.09 2.89
N ASN A 149 -7.49 -12.73 3.87
CA ASN A 149 -8.13 -12.04 5.00
C ASN A 149 -7.14 -11.77 6.16
N ASP A 150 -5.95 -12.35 6.12
CA ASP A 150 -4.90 -12.12 7.13
C ASP A 150 -4.08 -10.87 6.80
N ARG A 151 -4.12 -9.87 7.68
CA ARG A 151 -3.34 -8.63 7.57
C ARG A 151 -1.83 -8.84 7.55
N GLY A 152 -1.34 -10.01 7.99
CA GLY A 152 0.06 -10.38 7.92
C GLY A 152 0.50 -10.94 6.57
N ASP A 153 -0.44 -11.29 5.68
CA ASP A 153 -0.15 -11.88 4.38
C ASP A 153 0.16 -10.79 3.33
N ILE A 154 1.09 -11.09 2.43
CA ILE A 154 1.39 -10.21 1.30
C ILE A 154 0.20 -10.04 0.36
N MET A 155 -0.71 -11.01 0.32
CA MET A 155 -1.96 -10.99 -0.47
C MET A 155 -3.10 -10.26 0.25
N TYR A 156 -2.88 -9.63 1.40
CA TYR A 156 -3.91 -8.78 2.02
C TYR A 156 -4.07 -7.47 1.22
N PRO A 157 -5.31 -7.02 0.92
CA PRO A 157 -5.57 -5.94 -0.04
C PRO A 157 -5.30 -4.51 0.49
N GLU A 158 -4.44 -4.31 1.50
CA GLU A 158 -4.16 -2.98 2.07
C GLU A 158 -3.55 -1.99 1.06
N TYR A 159 -2.90 -2.49 0.01
CA TYR A 159 -2.28 -1.67 -1.03
C TYR A 159 -3.19 -1.43 -2.25
N GLU A 160 -4.17 -2.29 -2.48
CA GLU A 160 -5.26 -2.04 -3.44
C GLU A 160 -6.32 -1.09 -2.86
N LEU A 161 -6.61 -1.27 -1.57
CA LEU A 161 -7.42 -0.37 -0.78
C LEU A 161 -6.48 0.59 -0.09
N ARG A 162 -5.91 1.57 -0.81
CA ARG A 162 -5.51 2.80 -0.12
C ARG A 162 -6.66 3.23 0.74
N ASP A 163 -6.47 3.05 2.03
CA ASP A 163 -7.52 3.21 3.00
C ASP A 163 -8.20 4.56 2.77
N ASN A 164 -9.52 4.52 2.85
CA ASN A 164 -10.43 5.65 2.98
C ASN A 164 -10.14 6.49 4.24
N VAL A 165 -8.89 6.79 4.57
CA VAL A 165 -8.54 8.09 5.17
C VAL A 165 -8.71 9.14 4.10
N ASN A 166 -9.99 9.40 3.81
CA ASN A 166 -10.48 10.50 3.00
C ASN A 166 -9.57 11.72 3.26
N PRO A 167 -8.81 12.23 2.28
CA PRO A 167 -8.21 13.56 2.37
C PRO A 167 -9.32 14.62 2.60
N LEU A 168 -10.58 14.27 2.30
CA LEU A 168 -11.79 14.98 2.71
C LEU A 168 -12.00 15.04 4.23
N LEU A 169 -11.68 14.03 5.04
CA LEU A 169 -11.86 14.11 6.50
C LEU A 169 -10.84 15.06 7.13
N LEU A 170 -9.57 14.94 6.75
CA LEU A 170 -8.53 15.85 7.27
C LEU A 170 -8.70 17.28 6.74
N SER A 171 -9.18 17.49 5.51
CA SER A 171 -9.47 18.82 4.97
C SER A 171 -10.80 19.42 5.47
N LYS A 172 -11.86 18.60 5.67
CA LYS A 172 -13.16 19.02 6.21
C LYS A 172 -13.08 19.36 7.69
N TYR A 173 -12.38 18.55 8.49
CA TYR A 173 -12.23 18.77 9.92
C TYR A 173 -10.92 19.48 10.30
N GLY A 174 -9.98 19.66 9.38
CA GLY A 174 -8.73 20.40 9.62
C GLY A 174 -8.93 21.80 10.19
N PRO A 175 -9.85 22.64 9.65
CA PRO A 175 -10.19 23.92 10.25
C PRO A 175 -10.76 23.77 11.67
N ILE A 176 -11.61 22.78 11.92
CA ILE A 176 -12.24 22.53 13.22
C ILE A 176 -11.19 22.09 14.26
N LEU A 177 -10.27 21.20 13.90
CA LEU A 177 -9.18 20.75 14.75
C LEU A 177 -8.20 21.88 15.09
N ARG A 178 -7.92 22.78 14.15
CA ARG A 178 -7.11 23.99 14.40
C ARG A 178 -7.78 24.95 15.38
N VAL A 179 -9.09 25.17 15.22
CA VAL A 179 -9.87 26.01 16.14
C VAL A 179 -9.92 25.36 17.53
N ALA A 180 -10.17 24.06 17.62
CA ALA A 180 -10.15 23.32 18.88
C ALA A 180 -8.79 23.41 19.58
N GLY A 181 -7.68 23.28 18.84
CA GLY A 181 -6.32 23.46 19.36
C GLY A 181 -6.06 24.86 19.89
N LEU A 182 -6.50 25.90 19.17
CA LEU A 182 -6.38 27.30 19.62
C LEU A 182 -7.23 27.56 20.88
N VAL A 183 -8.45 27.03 20.94
CA VAL A 183 -9.32 27.16 22.12
C VAL A 183 -8.69 26.46 23.33
N ALA A 184 -8.18 25.24 23.16
CA ALA A 184 -7.49 24.52 24.22
C ALA A 184 -6.25 25.30 24.73
N LEU A 185 -5.48 25.90 23.82
CA LEU A 185 -4.33 26.74 24.17
C LEU A 185 -4.74 27.99 24.96
N VAL A 186 -5.82 28.66 24.57
CA VAL A 186 -6.38 29.81 25.30
C VAL A 186 -6.85 29.40 26.69
N VAL A 187 -7.52 28.26 26.83
CA VAL A 187 -7.97 27.72 28.12
C VAL A 187 -6.77 27.39 29.01
N LEU A 188 -5.72 26.76 28.48
CA LEU A 188 -4.51 26.45 29.24
C LEU A 188 -3.77 27.71 29.69
N LEU A 189 -3.68 28.73 28.83
CA LEU A 189 -3.12 30.04 29.21
C LEU A 189 -3.94 30.72 30.30
N PHE A 190 -5.28 30.71 30.19
CA PHE A 190 -6.17 31.26 31.21
C PHE A 190 -6.03 30.54 32.55
N LEU A 191 -5.98 29.20 32.54
CA LEU A 191 -5.76 28.39 33.74
C LEU A 191 -4.37 28.66 34.35
N GLY A 192 -3.33 28.81 33.53
CA GLY A 192 -1.98 29.18 33.97
C GLY A 192 -1.93 30.55 34.65
N ILE A 193 -2.56 31.57 34.05
CA ILE A 193 -2.65 32.92 34.61
C ILE A 193 -3.46 32.92 35.92
N SER A 194 -4.60 32.23 35.94
CA SER A 194 -5.45 32.10 37.13
C SER A 194 -4.70 31.39 38.27
N TRP A 195 -3.98 30.32 37.96
CA TRP A 195 -3.14 29.61 38.92
C TRP A 195 -2.02 30.50 39.48
N GLN A 196 -1.33 31.26 38.62
CA GLN A 196 -0.30 32.21 39.03
C GLN A 196 -0.86 33.33 39.91
N TYR A 197 -2.04 33.87 39.59
CA TYR A 197 -2.72 34.88 40.38
C TYR A 197 -3.12 34.33 41.77
N SER A 198 -3.74 33.14 41.81
CA SER A 198 -4.08 32.44 43.04
C SER A 198 -2.86 32.17 43.92
N ARG A 199 -1.73 31.75 43.32
CA ARG A 199 -0.47 31.53 44.04
C ARG A 199 0.08 32.83 44.64
N ARG A 200 0.04 33.95 43.92
CA ARG A 200 0.46 35.26 44.44
C ARG A 200 -0.45 35.76 45.57
N LYS A 201 -1.77 35.57 45.44
CA LYS A 201 -2.74 35.94 46.48
C LYS A 201 -2.55 35.13 47.76
N ARG A 202 -2.33 33.80 47.63
CA ARG A 202 -2.00 32.92 48.77
C ARG A 202 -0.74 33.38 49.49
N LYS A 203 0.36 33.62 48.77
CA LYS A 203 1.60 34.15 49.38
C LYS A 203 1.36 35.45 50.16
N LYS A 204 0.60 36.40 49.59
CA LYS A 204 0.25 37.65 50.29
C LYS A 204 -0.58 37.42 51.56
N LEU A 205 -1.48 36.44 51.56
CA LEU A 205 -2.27 36.08 52.75
C LEU A 205 -1.39 35.36 53.78
N GLU A 206 -0.52 34.45 53.34
CA GLU A 206 0.45 33.76 54.20
C GLU A 206 1.37 34.77 54.90
N ASP A 207 1.95 35.71 54.15
CA ASP A 207 2.78 36.80 54.69
C ASP A 207 2.01 37.73 55.63
N LYS A 208 0.67 37.81 55.53
CA LYS A 208 -0.16 38.70 56.35
C LYS A 208 -0.61 38.06 57.67
N TYR A 209 -0.81 36.75 57.69
CA TYR A 209 -1.41 36.04 58.82
C TYR A 209 -0.46 35.07 59.55
N PHE A 210 0.66 34.70 58.93
CA PHE A 210 1.63 33.73 59.48
C PHE A 210 3.05 34.30 59.64
N LYS A 211 3.20 35.63 59.59
CA LYS A 211 4.40 36.37 60.02
C LYS A 211 4.10 37.14 61.29
#